data_AF-A0A4Y1ZIJ0-F1
#
_entry.id   AF-A0A4Y1ZIJ0-F1
#
_cell.length_a   1.000
_cell.length_b   1.000
_cell.length_c   1.000
_cell.angle_alpha   90.00
_cell.angle_beta   90.00
_cell.angle_gamma   90.00
#
_symmetry.space_group_name_H-M   'P 1'
#
loop_
_entity.id
_entity.type
_entity.pdbx_description
1 polymer ?
#
loop_
_entity_poly.entity_id
_entity_poly.type
_entity_poly.pdbx_seq_one_letter_code
_entity_poly.pdbx_strand_id
1 'polypeptide(L)' 'MKKILVASHGELADGVKSSLSILVGNTNSMSFINAYVTKEDIDESLNTFFQAFLRMMRRSSLPICLAAVSIRK' A
#
# COMPACT_ATOMS: atom_id res chain seq x y z
N MET A 1 -8.29 -7.13 -11.01
CA MET A 1 -6.88 -7.30 -10.59
C MET A 1 -6.74 -6.93 -9.13
N LYS A 2 -6.07 -7.76 -8.31
CA LYS A 2 -5.84 -7.47 -6.89
C LYS A 2 -4.48 -6.77 -6.74
N LYS A 3 -4.44 -5.66 -5.98
CA LYS A 3 -3.21 -4.98 -5.56
C LYS A 3 -2.98 -5.32 -4.09
N ILE A 4 -1.76 -5.67 -3.73
CA ILE A 4 -1.42 -6.16 -2.39
C ILE A 4 -0.54 -5.11 -1.71
N LEU A 5 -0.93 -4.68 -0.51
CA LEU A 5 -0.12 -3.80 0.33
C LEU A 5 0.40 -4.62 1.51
N VAL A 6 1.71 -4.60 1.72
CA VAL A 6 2.36 -5.19 2.90
C VAL A 6 2.90 -4.03 3.74
N ALA A 7 2.28 -3.82 4.89
CA ALA A 7 2.70 -2.80 5.86
C ALA A 7 3.15 -3.51 7.15
N SER A 8 4.36 -3.20 7.61
CA SER A 8 4.89 -3.79 8.85
C SER A 8 5.68 -2.77 9.65
N HIS A 9 5.73 -2.94 10.97
CA HIS A 9 6.68 -2.25 11.83
C HIS A 9 8.13 -2.61 11.46
N GLY A 10 9.02 -1.63 11.50
CA GLY A 10 10.44 -1.81 11.19
C GLY A 10 10.71 -2.09 9.71
N GLU A 11 11.81 -2.78 9.41
CA GLU A 11 12.26 -3.11 8.03
C GLU A 11 11.71 -4.46 7.53
N LEU A 12 10.73 -5.05 8.23
CA LEU A 12 10.21 -6.38 7.86
C LEU A 12 9.53 -6.38 6.49
N ALA A 13 8.83 -5.30 6.10
CA ALA A 13 8.18 -5.25 4.80
C ALA A 13 9.22 -5.25 3.66
N ASP A 14 10.39 -4.64 3.87
CA ASP A 14 11.51 -4.73 2.93
C ASP A 14 12.18 -6.11 2.90
N GLY A 15 12.29 -6.78 4.05
CA GLY A 15 12.76 -8.18 4.10
C GLY A 15 11.84 -9.11 3.30
N VAL A 16 10.53 -8.90 3.40
CA VAL A 16 9.51 -9.61 2.62
C VAL A 16 9.64 -9.28 1.13
N LYS A 17 9.81 -8.01 0.76
CA LYS A 17 10.05 -7.58 -0.62
C LYS A 17 11.27 -8.24 -1.23
N SER A 18 12.38 -8.27 -0.50
CA SER A 18 13.63 -8.92 -0.95
C SER A 18 13.41 -10.42 -1.20
N SER A 19 12.76 -11.10 -0.25
CA SER A 19 12.44 -12.52 -0.37
C SER A 19 11.53 -12.82 -1.55
N LEU A 20 10.47 -12.02 -1.74
CA LEU A 20 9.54 -12.15 -2.88
C LEU A 20 10.20 -11.85 -4.22
N SER A 21 11.14 -10.90 -4.27
CA SER A 21 11.90 -10.60 -5.49
C SER A 21 12.76 -11.80 -5.91
N ILE A 22 13.31 -12.55 -4.97
CA ILE A 22 14.10 -13.76 -5.27
C ILE A 22 13.19 -14.91 -5.72
N LEU A 23 12.06 -15.11 -5.04
CA LEU A 23 11.18 -16.26 -5.28
C LEU A 23 10.27 -16.09 -6.51
N VAL A 24 9.72 -14.89 -6.71
CA VAL A 24 8.68 -14.61 -7.71
C VAL A 24 9.20 -13.72 -8.84
N GLY A 25 10.25 -12.93 -8.60
CA GLY A 25 10.82 -11.99 -9.56
C GLY A 25 9.96 -10.75 -9.78
N ASN A 26 8.71 -10.92 -10.21
CA ASN A 26 7.82 -9.81 -10.56
C ASN A 26 6.87 -9.42 -9.43
N THR A 27 7.17 -8.29 -8.76
CA THR A 27 6.36 -7.73 -7.67
C THR A 27 5.59 -6.45 -8.08
N ASN A 28 5.32 -6.23 -9.37
CA ASN A 28 4.68 -4.99 -9.88
C ASN A 28 3.23 -4.74 -9.36
N SER A 29 2.60 -5.74 -8.77
CA SER A 29 1.26 -5.64 -8.15
C SER A 29 1.30 -5.38 -6.64
N MET A 30 2.49 -5.36 -6.05
CA MET A 30 2.69 -5.27 -4.60
C MET A 30 3.30 -3.92 -4.22
N SER A 31 2.93 -3.42 -3.04
CA SER A 31 3.51 -2.23 -2.45
C SER A 31 3.88 -2.51 -1.00
N PHE A 32 4.98 -1.91 -0.56
CA PHE A 32 5.58 -2.20 0.73
C PHE A 32 5.74 -0.89 1.49
N ILE A 33 5.32 -0.86 2.74
CA ILE A 33 5.45 0.30 3.64
C ILE A 33 6.07 -0.18 4.94
N ASN A 34 7.19 0.44 5.30
CA ASN A 34 7.82 0.26 6.61
C ASN A 34 7.27 1.31 7.58
N ALA A 35 6.73 0.86 8.69
CA ALA A 35 6.16 1.71 9.73
C ALA A 35 7.22 1.97 10.83
N TYR A 36 7.34 3.23 11.25
CA TYR A 36 8.15 3.67 12.41
C TYR A 36 9.67 3.47 12.28
N VAL A 37 10.20 3.35 11.06
CA VAL A 37 11.66 3.35 10.80
C VAL A 37 12.21 4.78 10.76
N THR A 38 11.43 5.71 10.24
CA THR A 38 11.69 7.16 10.23
C THR A 38 10.68 7.89 11.11
N LYS A 39 10.94 9.17 11.45
CA LYS A 39 9.97 10.04 12.15
C LYS A 39 8.80 10.48 11.25
N GLU A 40 8.65 9.89 10.07
CA GLU A 40 7.66 10.28 9.08
C GLU A 40 6.29 9.70 9.42
N ASP A 41 5.24 10.48 9.18
CA ASP A 41 3.86 10.08 9.42
C ASP A 41 3.43 8.99 8.44
N ILE A 42 3.16 7.80 8.97
CA ILE A 42 2.69 6.64 8.19
C ILE A 42 1.35 6.95 7.50
N ASP A 43 0.54 7.82 8.11
CA ASP A 43 -0.73 8.25 7.56
C ASP A 43 -0.59 8.93 6.18
N GLU A 44 0.49 9.68 5.94
CA GLU A 44 0.74 10.34 4.66
C GLU A 44 1.11 9.33 3.56
N SER A 45 1.94 8.35 3.92
CA SER A 45 2.32 7.23 3.03
C SER A 45 1.13 6.36 2.66
N LEU A 46 0.27 6.04 3.63
CA LEU A 46 -0.98 5.30 3.40
C LEU A 46 -1.94 6.10 2.54
N ASN A 47 -2.15 7.38 2.83
CA ASN A 47 -3.02 8.23 2.02
C ASN A 47 -2.54 8.33 0.58
N THR A 48 -1.24 8.45 0.36
CA THR A 48 -0.65 8.48 -1.00
C THR A 48 -0.92 7.17 -1.74
N PHE A 49 -0.74 6.02 -1.07
CA PHE A 49 -1.04 4.72 -1.63
C PHE A 49 -2.53 4.58 -1.99
N PHE A 50 -3.43 4.93 -1.07
CA PHE A 50 -4.87 4.85 -1.30
C PHE A 50 -5.34 5.86 -2.37
N GLN A 51 -4.77 7.07 -2.44
CA GLN A 51 -5.09 8.02 -3.51
C GLN A 51 -4.62 7.52 -4.88
N ALA A 52 -3.41 6.97 -4.97
CA ALA A 52 -2.92 6.36 -6.21
C ALA A 52 -3.83 5.19 -6.62
N PHE A 53 -4.24 4.36 -5.66
CA PHE A 53 -5.16 3.26 -5.89
C PHE A 53 -6.55 3.73 -6.35
N LEU A 54 -7.13 4.73 -5.68
CA LEU A 54 -8.42 5.33 -6.02
C LEU A 54 -8.39 5.99 -7.40
N ARG A 55 -7.31 6.70 -7.74
CA ARG A 55 -7.14 7.34 -9.07
C ARG A 55 -7.07 6.30 -10.19
N MET A 56 -6.44 5.16 -9.93
CA MET A 56 -6.38 4.04 -10.85
C MET A 56 -7.74 3.35 -11.00
N MET A 57 -8.50 3.19 -9.91
CA MET A 57 -9.87 2.64 -9.96
C MET A 57 -10.86 3.56 -10.68
N ARG A 58 -10.74 4.90 -10.55
CA ARG A 58 -11.63 5.84 -11.27
C ARG A 58 -11.47 5.85 -12.79
N ARG A 59 -10.42 5.22 -13.32
CA ARG A 59 -10.19 5.09 -14.77
C ARG A 59 -10.90 3.86 -15.37
N SER A 60 -11.31 2.91 -14.53
CA SER A 60 -12.30 1.90 -14.87
C SER A 60 -13.67 2.39 -14.40
N SER A 61 -14.58 2.66 -15.32
CA SER A 61 -15.97 3.01 -15.07
C SER A 61 -16.60 2.09 -14.01
N LEU A 62 -16.76 2.56 -12.78
CA LEU A 62 -17.87 2.26 -11.85
C LEU A 62 -17.70 3.09 -10.55
N PRO A 63 -18.80 3.63 -9.98
CA PRO A 63 -18.75 4.56 -8.87
C PRO A 63 -18.66 3.76 -7.57
N ILE A 64 -17.48 3.67 -6.97
CA ILE A 64 -17.35 3.06 -5.64
C ILE A 64 -17.05 4.18 -4.65
N CYS A 65 -18.16 4.64 -4.06
CA CYS A 65 -18.29 5.35 -2.81
C CYS A 65 -17.08 5.23 -1.88
N LEU A 66 -16.42 6.37 -1.63
CA LEU A 66 -16.49 7.10 -0.36
C LEU A 66 -16.74 6.30 0.95
N ALA A 67 -16.16 5.11 1.12
CA ALA A 67 -16.41 4.27 2.31
C ALA A 67 -15.25 4.18 3.32
N ALA A 68 -14.07 4.76 3.03
CA ALA A 68 -12.88 4.52 3.87
C ALA A 68 -12.40 5.72 4.71
N VAL A 69 -13.18 6.80 4.86
CA VAL A 69 -12.78 7.98 5.67
C VAL A 69 -13.35 7.93 7.11
N SER A 70 -13.81 6.77 7.59
CA SER A 70 -14.30 6.64 8.97
C SER A 70 -13.68 5.46 9.72
N ILE A 71 -12.38 5.56 10.01
CA ILE A 71 -11.81 4.93 11.20
C ILE A 71 -10.92 5.99 11.88
N ARG A 72 -11.60 6.99 12.48
CA ARG A 72 -11.09 7.70 13.65
C ARG A 72 -12.09 7.46 14.77
N LYS A 73 -11.67 6.72 15.78
CA LYS A 73 -12.07 6.95 17.16
C LYS A 73 -10.79 6.99 17.99
#